data_AF-A0A3D4BAP8-F1
#
_entry.id   AF-A0A3D4BAP8-F1
#
_cell.length_a   1.000
_cell.length_b   1.000
_cell.length_c   1.000
_cell.angle_alpha   90.00
_cell.angle_beta   90.00
_cell.angle_gamma   90.00
#
_symmetry.space_group_name_H-M   'P 1'
#
loop_
_entity.id
_entity.type
_entity.pdbx_description
1 polymer ?
#
loop_
_entity_poly.entity_id
_entity_poly.type
_entity_poly.pdbx_seq_one_letter_code
_entity_poly.pdbx_strand_id
1 'polypeptide(L)'
;GPGAVLHLMSIISMLDKDLAIVYDRLLPIPFRELLLALGIKTVPVPDEEYDSLGCNVLAVGPRHCLIRSGNSLTVQRMRDAGCRVEEFDGDNICYKGSGGPTCLTRPVLRQG
;
A
#
# COMPACT_ATOMS: atom_id res chain seq x y z
N GLY A 1 -9.22 14.58 8.69
CA GLY A 1 -9.99 15.80 9.02
C GLY A 1 -9.86 16.79 7.88
N PRO A 2 -10.40 18.02 7.96
CA PRO A 2 -10.40 18.98 6.84
C PRO A 2 -8.99 19.35 6.31
N GLY A 3 -7.92 18.98 7.02
CA GLY A 3 -6.53 19.14 6.56
C GLY A 3 -5.94 17.99 5.73
N ALA A 4 -6.65 16.86 5.55
CA ALA A 4 -6.18 15.73 4.74
C ALA A 4 -7.33 14.90 4.15
N VAL A 5 -7.25 14.58 2.85
CA VAL A 5 -8.20 13.69 2.16
C VAL A 5 -7.70 12.25 2.29
N LEU A 6 -8.44 11.41 3.04
CA LEU A 6 -8.14 9.99 3.17
C LEU A 6 -8.91 9.19 2.12
N HIS A 7 -8.18 8.51 1.25
CA HIS A 7 -8.74 7.49 0.36
C HIS A 7 -8.54 6.10 0.96
N LEU A 8 -9.26 5.09 0.43
CA LEU A 8 -9.08 3.69 0.82
C LEU A 8 -7.61 3.23 0.71
N MET A 9 -6.88 3.75 -0.29
CA MET A 9 -5.45 3.51 -0.51
C MET A 9 -4.52 4.07 0.59
N SER A 10 -5.07 4.87 1.51
CA SER A 10 -4.37 5.29 2.73
C SER A 10 -4.46 4.22 3.82
N ILE A 11 -5.34 3.22 3.69
CA ILE A 11 -5.60 2.19 4.69
C ILE A 11 -5.17 0.81 4.18
N ILE A 12 -5.38 0.53 2.88
CA ILE A 12 -5.11 -0.78 2.28
C ILE A 12 -4.70 -0.65 0.81
N SER A 13 -3.74 -1.48 0.38
CA SER A 13 -3.49 -1.78 -1.04
C SER A 13 -3.35 -3.29 -1.25
N MET A 14 -3.99 -3.83 -2.29
CA MET A 14 -3.78 -5.23 -2.68
C MET A 14 -2.43 -5.37 -3.40
N LEU A 15 -1.61 -6.32 -2.95
CA LEU A 15 -0.29 -6.63 -3.51
C LEU A 15 -0.33 -7.84 -4.45
N ASP A 16 -1.25 -8.76 -4.20
CA ASP A 16 -1.56 -9.93 -5.03
C ASP A 16 -2.98 -10.44 -4.71
N LYS A 17 -3.40 -11.55 -5.33
CA LYS A 17 -4.72 -12.17 -5.12
C LYS A 17 -4.99 -12.57 -3.66
N ASP A 18 -3.95 -12.90 -2.91
CA ASP A 18 -4.01 -13.41 -1.53
C ASP A 18 -3.16 -12.58 -0.54
N LEU A 19 -2.75 -11.37 -0.92
CA LEU A 19 -1.89 -10.52 -0.10
C LEU A 19 -2.28 -9.05 -0.20
N ALA A 20 -2.43 -8.40 0.96
CA ALA A 20 -2.65 -6.96 1.07
C ALA A 20 -1.64 -6.32 2.03
N ILE A 21 -1.32 -5.06 1.79
CA ILE A 21 -0.67 -4.18 2.78
C ILE A 21 -1.74 -3.34 3.47
N VAL A 22 -1.68 -3.21 4.79
CA VAL A 22 -2.72 -2.56 5.60
C VAL A 22 -2.13 -1.67 6.69
N TYR A 23 -2.84 -0.61 7.04
CA TYR A 23 -2.63 0.13 8.29
C TYR A 23 -3.70 -0.26 9.30
N ASP A 24 -3.33 -1.11 10.26
CA ASP A 24 -4.27 -1.75 11.18
C ASP A 24 -5.04 -0.75 12.05
N ARG A 25 -4.45 0.40 12.42
CA ARG A 25 -5.11 1.39 13.30
C ARG A 25 -6.36 2.01 12.70
N LEU A 26 -6.44 2.04 11.37
CA LEU A 26 -7.59 2.59 10.64
C LEU A 26 -8.39 1.51 9.91
N LEU A 27 -8.01 0.23 10.03
CA LEU A 27 -8.69 -0.88 9.40
C LEU A 27 -9.88 -1.32 10.28
N PRO A 28 -11.14 -1.19 9.82
CA PRO A 28 -12.29 -1.65 10.59
C PRO A 28 -12.20 -3.15 10.87
N ILE A 29 -12.53 -3.57 12.10
CA ILE A 29 -12.47 -4.98 12.52
C ILE A 29 -13.25 -5.90 11.57
N PRO A 30 -14.51 -5.60 11.18
CA PRO A 30 -15.25 -6.46 10.26
C PRO A 30 -14.56 -6.61 8.89
N PHE A 31 -13.84 -5.58 8.46
CA PHE A 31 -13.10 -5.63 7.19
C PHE A 31 -11.86 -6.51 7.31
N ARG A 32 -11.14 -6.45 8.44
CA ARG A 32 -10.03 -7.36 8.73
C ARG A 32 -10.48 -8.82 8.77
N GLU A 33 -11.62 -9.10 9.41
CA GLU A 33 -12.22 -10.43 9.45
C GLU A 33 -12.62 -10.92 8.04
N LEU A 34 -13.16 -10.04 7.20
CA LEU A 34 -13.45 -10.37 5.81
C LEU A 34 -12.19 -10.75 5.02
N LEU A 35 -11.10 -10.00 5.15
CA LEU A 35 -9.83 -10.32 4.48
C LEU A 35 -9.33 -11.72 4.90
N LEU A 36 -9.38 -12.03 6.20
CA LEU A 36 -9.00 -13.34 6.72
C LEU A 36 -9.91 -14.46 6.19
N ALA A 37 -11.22 -14.24 6.14
CA ALA A 37 -12.18 -15.21 5.61
C ALA A 37 -11.97 -15.48 4.11
N LEU A 38 -11.45 -14.49 3.37
CA LEU A 38 -11.07 -14.62 1.96
C LEU A 38 -9.67 -15.24 1.76
N GLY A 39 -8.97 -15.61 2.84
CA GLY A 39 -7.61 -16.16 2.78
C GLY A 39 -6.54 -15.12 2.44
N ILE A 40 -6.85 -13.83 2.55
CA ILE A 40 -5.92 -12.75 2.25
C ILE A 40 -5.02 -12.51 3.47
N LYS A 41 -3.71 -12.68 3.26
CA LYS A 41 -2.68 -12.34 4.25
C LYS A 41 -2.47 -10.83 4.26
N THR A 42 -2.08 -10.29 5.41
CA THR A 42 -1.82 -8.85 5.57
C THR A 42 -0.37 -8.56 5.94
N VAL A 43 0.18 -7.51 5.34
CA VAL A 43 1.46 -6.89 5.71
C VAL A 43 1.16 -5.59 6.44
N PRO A 44 1.49 -5.44 7.74
CA PRO A 44 1.17 -4.23 8.49
C PRO A 44 2.17 -3.10 8.18
N VAL A 45 1.66 -1.90 7.96
CA VAL A 45 2.45 -0.65 7.90
C VAL A 45 2.70 -0.15 9.33
N PRO A 46 3.96 0.12 9.70
CA PRO A 46 4.29 0.68 11.02
C PRO A 46 3.84 2.14 11.10
N ASP A 47 3.54 2.63 12.31
CA ASP A 47 3.02 3.99 12.52
C ASP A 47 3.98 5.05 11.98
N GLU A 48 5.28 4.83 12.13
CA GLU A 48 6.35 5.73 11.72
C GLU A 48 6.41 5.92 10.19
N GLU A 49 5.86 4.97 9.42
CA GLU A 49 5.84 5.02 7.95
C GLU A 49 4.44 5.27 7.37
N TYR A 50 3.44 5.52 8.23
CA TYR A 50 2.09 5.83 7.77
C TYR A 50 2.04 7.16 7.01
N ASP A 51 2.60 8.22 7.60
CA ASP A 51 2.59 9.56 7.01
C ASP A 51 3.53 9.70 5.80
N SER A 52 4.49 8.76 5.63
CA SER A 52 5.32 8.64 4.43
C SER A 52 4.66 7.82 3.31
N LEU A 53 3.35 7.59 3.42
CA LEU A 53 2.51 6.89 2.44
C LEU A 53 2.83 5.39 2.31
N GLY A 54 3.24 4.72 3.39
CA GLY A 54 3.59 3.29 3.39
C GLY A 54 2.47 2.36 2.89
N CYS A 55 1.20 2.76 3.03
CA CYS A 55 0.06 2.01 2.48
C CYS A 55 -0.17 2.19 0.98
N ASN A 56 0.42 3.23 0.37
CA ASN A 56 0.14 3.58 -1.03
C ASN A 56 1.10 2.84 -1.96
N VAL A 57 0.73 1.60 -2.27
CA VAL A 57 1.56 0.67 -3.04
C VAL A 57 0.85 0.29 -4.33
N LEU A 58 1.54 0.47 -5.45
CA LEU A 58 1.02 0.09 -6.77
C LEU A 58 1.52 -1.30 -7.16
N ALA A 59 0.62 -2.28 -7.19
CA ALA A 59 0.91 -3.57 -7.81
C ALA A 59 0.91 -3.44 -9.35
N VAL A 60 2.05 -3.67 -9.98
CA VAL A 60 2.23 -3.70 -11.46
C VAL A 60 2.14 -5.13 -12.02
N GLY A 61 2.23 -6.14 -11.16
CA GLY A 61 1.98 -7.55 -11.44
C GLY A 61 1.83 -8.34 -10.14
N PRO A 62 1.59 -9.66 -10.20
CA PRO A 62 1.51 -10.51 -9.00
C PRO A 62 2.79 -10.37 -8.17
N ARG A 63 2.65 -9.87 -6.94
CA ARG A 63 3.77 -9.61 -6.01
C ARG A 63 4.87 -8.70 -6.58
N HIS A 64 4.58 -7.92 -7.62
CA HIS A 64 5.50 -6.92 -8.16
C HIS A 64 4.93 -5.54 -7.92
N CYS A 65 5.59 -4.80 -7.03
CA CYS A 65 5.05 -3.60 -6.43
C CYS A 65 5.98 -2.40 -6.60
N LEU A 66 5.39 -1.23 -6.79
CA LEU A 66 6.04 0.07 -6.76
C LEU A 66 5.60 0.83 -5.51
N ILE A 67 6.57 1.37 -4.77
CA ILE A 67 6.35 2.19 -3.58
C ILE A 67 7.30 3.39 -3.60
N ARG A 68 6.91 4.48 -2.94
CA ARG A 68 7.80 5.63 -2.73
C ARG A 68 8.91 5.25 -1.75
N SER A 69 10.13 5.70 -2.03
CA SER A 69 11.27 5.62 -1.10
C SER A 69 10.95 6.25 0.26
N GLY A 70 11.60 5.76 1.33
CA GLY A 70 11.41 6.25 2.70
C GLY A 70 10.52 5.36 3.60
N ASN A 71 10.08 4.20 3.10
CA ASN A 71 9.26 3.23 3.82
C ASN A 71 10.03 1.91 4.03
N SER A 72 11.24 1.99 4.58
CA SER A 72 12.20 0.88 4.65
C SER A 72 11.69 -0.38 5.36
N LEU A 73 10.97 -0.24 6.48
CA LEU A 73 10.45 -1.37 7.24
C LEU A 73 9.28 -2.02 6.51
N THR A 74 8.41 -1.21 5.91
CA THR A 74 7.34 -1.66 5.03
C THR A 74 7.90 -2.44 3.84
N VAL A 75 8.90 -1.90 3.16
CA VAL A 75 9.59 -2.56 2.03
C VAL A 75 10.17 -3.90 2.47
N GLN A 76 10.84 -3.96 3.62
CA GLN A 76 11.39 -5.21 4.13
C GLN A 76 10.27 -6.24 4.38
N ARG A 77 9.19 -5.87 5.07
CA ARG A 77 8.06 -6.76 5.33
C ARG A 77 7.38 -7.25 4.05
N MET A 78 7.28 -6.39 3.03
CA MET A 78 6.77 -6.78 1.72
C MET A 78 7.68 -7.80 1.04
N ARG A 79 9.02 -7.60 1.09
CA ARG A 79 10.01 -8.55 0.55
C ARG A 79 9.96 -9.88 1.30
N ASP A 80 9.84 -9.86 2.62
CA ASP A 80 9.68 -11.07 3.46
C ASP A 80 8.38 -11.82 3.13
N ALA A 81 7.34 -11.09 2.73
CA ALA A 81 6.09 -11.65 2.22
C ALA A 81 6.17 -12.13 0.75
N GLY A 82 7.36 -12.10 0.13
CA GLY A 82 7.61 -12.60 -1.22
C GLY A 82 7.34 -11.59 -2.34
N CYS A 83 7.25 -10.29 -2.04
CA CYS A 83 7.11 -9.25 -3.06
C CYS A 83 8.47 -8.84 -3.65
N ARG A 84 8.53 -8.68 -4.97
CA ARG A 84 9.50 -7.82 -5.63
C ARG A 84 9.04 -6.37 -5.46
N VAL A 85 9.85 -5.57 -4.78
CA VAL A 85 9.54 -4.16 -4.51
C VAL A 85 10.54 -3.27 -5.23
N GLU A 86 10.02 -2.35 -6.03
CA GLU A 86 10.76 -1.26 -6.66
C GLU A 86 10.41 0.05 -5.97
N GLU A 87 11.45 0.80 -5.61
CA GLU A 87 11.33 2.09 -4.94
C GLU A 87 11.65 3.20 -5.93
N PHE A 88 10.93 4.32 -5.85
CA PHE A 88 11.24 5.52 -6.63
C PHE A 88 11.28 6.75 -5.72
N ASP A 89 12.06 7.76 -6.11
CA ASP A 89 12.04 9.07 -5.48
C ASP A 89 10.77 9.82 -5.92
N GLY A 90 9.82 9.93 -5.00
CA GLY A 90 8.54 10.61 -5.23
C GLY A 90 8.41 11.92 -4.49
N ASP A 91 9.50 12.48 -3.92
CA ASP A 91 9.43 13.58 -2.95
C ASP A 91 8.64 14.79 -3.45
N ASN A 92 8.87 15.18 -4.69
CA ASN A 92 8.24 16.35 -5.29
C ASN A 92 6.89 16.07 -5.94
N ILE A 93 6.55 14.80 -6.21
CA ILE A 93 5.36 14.42 -6.99
C ILE A 93 4.28 13.70 -6.17
N CYS A 94 4.64 13.05 -5.06
CA CYS A 94 3.71 12.31 -4.21
C CYS A 94 3.43 13.00 -2.87
N TYR A 95 4.47 13.42 -2.15
CA TYR A 95 4.33 13.90 -0.77
C TYR A 95 3.63 15.25 -0.68
N LYS A 96 4.02 16.21 -1.54
CA LYS A 96 3.38 17.53 -1.61
C LYS A 96 1.93 17.47 -2.08
N GLY A 97 1.55 16.42 -2.80
CA GLY A 97 0.18 16.18 -3.26
C GLY A 97 -0.63 15.21 -2.39
N SER A 98 -0.03 14.70 -1.30
CA SER A 98 -0.63 13.70 -0.39
C SER A 98 -1.16 12.45 -1.12
N GLY A 99 -0.47 11.99 -2.17
CA GLY A 99 -0.89 10.84 -2.97
C GLY A 99 0.29 10.05 -3.51
N GLY A 100 0.38 8.77 -3.18
CA GLY A 100 1.47 7.90 -3.65
C GLY A 100 1.24 7.37 -5.09
N PRO A 101 2.02 6.38 -5.55
CA PRO A 101 1.98 5.88 -6.94
C PRO A 101 0.59 5.45 -7.43
N THR A 102 -0.28 4.95 -6.54
CA THR A 102 -1.63 4.55 -6.95
C THR A 102 -2.55 5.74 -7.19
N CYS A 103 -2.29 6.87 -6.53
CA CYS A 103 -3.03 8.12 -6.76
C CYS A 103 -2.58 8.82 -8.05
N LEU A 104 -1.35 8.57 -8.51
CA LEU A 104 -0.80 9.13 -9.74
C LEU A 104 -1.17 8.32 -11.00
N THR A 105 -1.82 7.17 -10.84
CA THR A 105 -2.07 6.23 -11.95
C THR A 105 -3.53 5.84 -12.05
N ARG A 106 -3.96 5.51 -13.27
CA ARG A 106 -5.26 4.89 -13.55
C ARG A 106 -5.05 3.74 -14.52
N PRO A 107 -4.98 2.48 -14.04
CA PRO A 107 -4.75 1.32 -14.92
C PRO A 107 -5.81 1.26 -16.03
N VAL A 108 -5.35 1.18 -17.29
CA VAL A 108 -6.24 1.06 -18.46
C VAL A 108 -6.45 -0.41 -18.84
N LEU A 109 -5.44 -1.25 -18.64
CA LEU A 109 -5.45 -2.67 -18.95
C LEU A 109 -4.54 -3.44 -17.97
N ARG A 110 -4.96 -4.65 -17.60
CA ARG A 110 -4.14 -5.65 -16.88
C ARG A 110 -4.30 -7.00 -17.56
N GLN A 111 -3.22 -7.77 -17.66
CA GLN A 111 -3.27 -9.17 -18.10
C GLN A 111 -3.57 -10.07 -16.88
N GLY A 112 -4.42 -11.08 -17.07
CA GLY A 112 -4.94 -11.96 -16.01
C GLY A 112 -4.16 -13.23 -15.81
#